data_AF-A0A497NH67-F1
#
_entry.id   AF-A0A497NH67-F1
#
_cell.length_a   1.000
_cell.length_b   1.000
_cell.length_c   1.000
_cell.angle_alpha   90.00
_cell.angle_beta   90.00
_cell.angle_gamma   90.00
#
_symmetry.space_group_name_H-M   'P 1'
#
loop_
_entity.id
_entity.type
_entity.pdbx_description
1 polymer ?
#
loop_
_entity_poly.entity_id
_entity_poly.type
_entity_poly.pdbx_seq_one_letter_code
_entity_poly.pdbx_strand_id
1 'polypeptide(L)'
;MEEAINVVCIPVKRAIEAWILAGKCVRNAEEIMDPAEYLDRMMRKDGKRHIKSRSLAKKLALEMDLEKAVKYSPTLRAFIESLRSDEQKCSGEYSNLAETRFFPYD
;
A
#
# COMPACT_ATOMS: atom_id res chain seq x y z
N MET A 1 -4.37 22.63 19.24
CA MET A 1 -4.94 22.06 18.00
C MET A 1 -4.97 20.56 18.22
N GLU A 2 -6.17 19.97 18.25
CA GLU A 2 -6.31 18.51 18.27
C GLU A 2 -5.97 17.99 16.88
N GLU A 3 -4.96 17.12 16.78
CA GLU A 3 -4.69 16.39 15.54
C GLU A 3 -5.86 15.44 15.27
N ALA A 4 -6.65 15.74 14.24
CA ALA A 4 -7.73 14.87 13.81
C ALA A 4 -7.13 13.64 13.11
N ILE A 5 -7.25 12.47 13.74
CA ILE A 5 -6.83 11.20 13.15
C ILE A 5 -7.79 10.86 12.00
N ASN A 6 -7.28 10.86 10.77
CA ASN A 6 -8.02 10.38 9.60
C ASN A 6 -7.96 8.85 9.54
N VAL A 7 -9.10 8.18 9.63
CA VAL A 7 -9.20 6.71 9.56
C VAL A 7 -9.82 6.31 8.24
N VAL A 8 -9.04 5.63 7.40
CA VAL A 8 -9.49 5.08 6.11
C VAL A 8 -9.59 3.56 6.20
N CYS A 9 -10.77 3.00 5.90
CA CYS A 9 -10.99 1.57 5.87
C CYS A 9 -10.87 1.05 4.43
N ILE A 10 -10.02 0.05 4.23
CA ILE A 10 -9.77 -0.55 2.91
C ILE A 10 -10.05 -2.05 2.98
N PRO A 11 -11.21 -2.50 2.45
CA PRO A 11 -11.62 -3.88 2.55
C PRO A 11 -10.84 -4.72 1.53
N VAL A 12 -9.86 -5.50 2.01
CA VAL A 12 -9.15 -6.47 1.17
C VAL A 12 -10.02 -7.71 1.03
N LYS A 13 -10.35 -8.09 -0.21
CA LYS A 13 -11.06 -9.34 -0.47
C LYS A 13 -10.17 -10.52 -0.09
N ARG A 14 -10.69 -11.39 0.78
CA ARG A 14 -10.09 -12.65 1.26
C ARG A 14 -8.82 -12.48 2.10
N ALA A 15 -7.73 -11.97 1.54
CA ALA A 15 -6.42 -11.90 2.22
C ALA A 15 -5.44 -10.91 1.58
N ILE A 16 -4.47 -10.40 2.36
CA ILE A 16 -3.46 -9.45 1.88
C ILE A 16 -2.49 -10.05 0.85
N GLU A 17 -2.36 -11.38 0.85
CA GLU A 17 -1.62 -12.14 -0.13
C GLU A 17 -2.15 -11.91 -1.56
N ALA A 18 -3.40 -11.47 -1.74
CA ALA A 18 -3.94 -11.04 -3.03
C ALA A 18 -3.15 -9.86 -3.64
N TRP A 19 -2.66 -8.92 -2.82
CA TRP A 19 -1.84 -7.79 -3.29
C TRP A 19 -0.48 -8.26 -3.80
N ILE A 20 0.13 -9.20 -3.07
CA ILE A 20 1.42 -9.80 -3.46
C ILE A 20 1.27 -10.56 -4.79
N LEU A 21 0.17 -11.31 -4.94
CA LEU A 21 -0.15 -12.01 -6.19
C LEU A 21 -0.38 -11.05 -7.36
N ALA A 22 -1.10 -9.94 -7.14
CA ALA A 22 -1.29 -8.90 -8.15
C ALA A 22 0.05 -8.32 -8.62
N GLY A 23 0.98 -8.06 -7.70
CA GLY A 23 2.33 -7.60 -8.02
C GLY A 23 3.23 -8.66 -8.68
N LYS A 24 2.84 -9.93 -8.62
CA LYS A 24 3.41 -11.02 -9.44
C LYS A 24 2.64 -11.27 -10.75
N CYS A 25 1.89 -10.27 -11.22
CA CYS A 25 1.13 -10.29 -12.47
C CYS A 25 -0.07 -11.26 -12.49
N VAL A 26 -0.52 -11.75 -11.33
CA VAL A 26 -1.73 -12.58 -11.26
C VAL A 26 -2.96 -11.67 -11.39
N ARG A 27 -3.70 -11.86 -12.48
CA ARG A 27 -4.94 -11.10 -12.73
C ARG A 27 -6.05 -11.57 -11.79
N ASN A 28 -6.90 -10.64 -11.35
CA ASN A 28 -8.02 -10.91 -10.45
C ASN A 28 -7.59 -11.62 -9.16
N ALA A 29 -6.41 -11.28 -8.62
CA ALA A 29 -5.86 -11.91 -7.44
C ALA A 29 -6.77 -11.81 -6.20
N GLU A 30 -7.58 -10.76 -6.13
CA GLU A 30 -8.59 -10.53 -5.09
C GLU A 30 -9.81 -11.48 -5.16
N GLU A 31 -10.05 -12.11 -6.32
CA GLU A 31 -11.15 -13.07 -6.52
C GLU A 31 -10.71 -14.51 -6.23
N ILE A 32 -9.42 -14.75 -5.97
CA ILE A 32 -8.91 -16.06 -5.60
C ILE A 32 -9.48 -16.45 -4.23
N MET A 33 -10.10 -17.63 -4.15
CA MET A 33 -10.76 -18.10 -2.93
C MET A 33 -9.82 -18.16 -1.73
N ASP A 34 -8.61 -18.70 -1.94
CA ASP A 34 -7.53 -18.72 -0.95
C ASP A 34 -6.24 -18.15 -1.58
N PRO A 35 -6.00 -16.83 -1.47
CA PRO A 35 -4.81 -16.19 -2.00
C PRO A 35 -3.53 -16.68 -1.31
N ALA A 36 -3.59 -17.09 -0.04
CA ALA A 36 -2.43 -17.55 0.71
C ALA A 36 -1.97 -18.94 0.23
N GLU A 37 -2.90 -19.87 0.03
CA GLU A 37 -2.62 -21.19 -0.55
C GLU A 37 -2.14 -21.07 -2.00
N TYR A 38 -2.72 -20.15 -2.78
CA TYR A 38 -2.26 -19.90 -4.15
C TYR A 38 -0.82 -19.37 -4.17
N LEU A 39 -0.49 -18.41 -3.31
CA LEU A 39 0.87 -17.90 -3.15
C LEU A 39 1.84 -19.00 -2.70
N ASP A 40 1.45 -19.83 -1.73
CA ASP A 40 2.28 -20.97 -1.28
C ASP A 40 2.54 -21.96 -2.41
N ARG A 41 1.52 -22.33 -3.20
CA ARG A 41 1.69 -23.19 -4.38
C ARG A 41 2.64 -22.58 -5.41
N MET A 42 2.57 -21.27 -5.64
CA MET A 42 3.48 -20.60 -6.56
C MET A 42 4.90 -20.58 -6.03
N MET A 43 5.10 -20.29 -4.74
CA MET A 43 6.44 -20.29 -4.12
C MET A 43 7.06 -21.69 -4.06
N ARG A 44 6.24 -22.74 -3.90
CA ARG A 44 6.70 -24.14 -3.93
C ARG A 44 7.32 -24.53 -5.27
N LYS A 45 6.86 -23.95 -6.38
CA LYS A 45 7.48 -24.16 -7.71
C LYS A 45 8.92 -23.65 -7.75
N ASP A 46 9.23 -22.64 -6.94
CA ASP A 46 10.56 -22.05 -6.80
C ASP A 46 11.38 -22.71 -5.66
N GLY A 47 10.93 -23.86 -5.14
CA GLY A 47 11.56 -24.56 -4.01
C GLY A 47 11.42 -23.86 -2.66
N LYS A 48 10.52 -22.88 -2.54
CA LYS A 48 10.30 -22.08 -1.32
C LYS A 48 8.93 -22.39 -0.73
N ARG A 49 8.75 -22.22 0.58
CA ARG A 49 7.42 -22.22 1.22
C ARG A 49 7.03 -20.81 1.62
N HIS A 50 5.75 -20.48 1.45
CA HIS A 50 5.21 -19.26 2.02
C HIS A 50 5.02 -19.46 3.52
N ILE A 51 6.04 -19.07 4.29
CA ILE A 51 5.97 -18.99 5.75
C ILE A 51 5.67 -17.54 6.09
N LYS A 52 4.58 -17.28 6.82
CA LYS A 52 4.21 -15.94 7.30
C LYS A 52 5.27 -15.42 8.27
N SER A 53 6.35 -14.87 7.74
CA SER A 53 7.43 -14.25 8.49
C SER A 53 7.62 -12.83 8.03
N ARG A 54 8.00 -11.94 8.96
CA ARG A 54 8.27 -10.54 8.65
C ARG A 54 9.34 -10.39 7.58
N SER A 55 10.37 -11.24 7.61
CA SER A 55 11.45 -11.24 6.63
C SER A 55 10.97 -11.62 5.23
N LEU A 56 10.12 -12.65 5.12
CA LEU A 56 9.56 -13.05 3.83
C LEU A 56 8.59 -12.01 3.28
N ALA A 57 7.72 -11.46 4.13
CA ALA A 57 6.80 -10.40 3.75
C ALA A 57 7.55 -9.16 3.24
N LYS A 58 8.62 -8.73 3.94
CA LYS A 58 9.47 -7.63 3.50
C LYS A 58 10.12 -7.92 2.15
N LYS A 59 10.65 -9.13 1.96
CA LYS A 59 11.27 -9.54 0.70
C LYS A 59 10.25 -9.52 -0.45
N LEU A 60 9.07 -10.11 -0.24
CA LEU A 60 8.00 -10.14 -1.24
C LEU A 60 7.53 -8.74 -1.60
N ALA A 61 7.41 -7.84 -0.62
CA ALA A 61 7.06 -6.44 -0.85
C ALA A 61 8.14 -5.69 -1.66
N LEU A 62 9.43 -5.94 -1.39
CA LEU A 62 10.54 -5.33 -2.14
C LEU A 62 10.65 -5.87 -3.57
N GLU A 63 10.32 -7.14 -3.79
CA GLU A 63 10.29 -7.76 -5.13
C GLU A 63 9.01 -7.43 -5.91
N MET A 64 8.06 -6.74 -5.29
CA MET A 64 6.75 -6.48 -5.87
C MET A 64 6.82 -5.34 -6.88
N ASP A 65 6.32 -5.59 -8.09
CA ASP A 65 6.11 -4.54 -9.08
C ASP A 65 4.84 -3.76 -8.72
N LEU A 66 5.03 -2.60 -8.09
CA LEU A 66 3.93 -1.76 -7.60
C LEU A 66 3.01 -1.26 -8.72
N GLU A 67 3.56 -0.94 -9.89
CA GLU A 67 2.76 -0.46 -11.03
C GLU A 67 1.79 -1.54 -11.49
N LYS A 68 2.29 -2.78 -11.59
CA LYS A 68 1.45 -3.93 -11.95
C LYS A 68 0.48 -4.29 -10.83
N ALA A 69 0.91 -4.23 -9.58
CA ALA A 69 0.06 -4.56 -8.44
C ALA A 69 -1.15 -3.61 -8.37
N VAL A 70 -0.93 -2.30 -8.52
CA VAL A 70 -1.98 -1.26 -8.56
C VAL A 70 -2.90 -1.44 -9.77
N LYS A 71 -2.39 -1.94 -10.89
CA LYS A 71 -3.20 -2.24 -12.08
C LYS A 71 -4.15 -3.41 -11.85
N TYR A 72 -3.71 -4.46 -11.16
CA TYR A 72 -4.47 -5.72 -10.99
C TYR A 72 -5.23 -5.85 -9.66
N SER A 73 -5.00 -4.96 -8.71
CA SER A 73 -5.68 -4.94 -7.41
C SER A 73 -6.33 -3.55 -7.17
N PRO A 74 -7.66 -3.45 -7.30
CA PRO A 74 -8.39 -2.22 -6.97
C PRO A 74 -8.21 -1.78 -5.51
N THR A 75 -8.15 -2.73 -4.57
CA THR A 75 -8.01 -2.40 -3.14
C THR A 75 -6.60 -1.92 -2.79
N LEU A 76 -5.56 -2.47 -3.43
CA LEU A 76 -4.20 -1.94 -3.30
C LEU A 76 -4.08 -0.53 -3.89
N ARG A 77 -4.74 -0.26 -5.01
CA ARG A 77 -4.78 1.09 -5.59
C ARG A 77 -5.35 2.10 -4.61
N ALA A 78 -6.52 1.81 -4.04
CA ALA A 78 -7.16 2.66 -3.05
C ALA A 78 -6.24 2.89 -1.83
N PHE A 79 -5.50 1.86 -1.40
CA PHE A 79 -4.52 1.97 -0.31
C PHE A 79 -3.39 2.94 -0.64
N ILE A 80 -2.76 2.80 -1.80
CA ILE A 80 -1.66 3.69 -2.20
C ILE A 80 -2.14 5.13 -2.42
N GLU A 81 -3.32 5.32 -3.01
CA GLU A 81 -3.92 6.64 -3.20
C GLU A 81 -4.24 7.33 -1.86
N SER A 82 -4.69 6.56 -0.87
CA SER A 82 -4.95 7.08 0.48
C SER A 82 -3.65 7.59 1.13
N LEU A 83 -2.56 6.84 1.03
CA LEU A 83 -1.26 7.25 1.56
C LEU A 83 -0.72 8.53 0.88
N ARG A 84 -0.85 8.64 -0.45
CA ARG A 84 -0.38 9.82 -1.20
C ARG A 84 -1.16 11.08 -0.87
N SER A 85 -2.46 10.94 -0.59
CA SER A 85 -3.32 12.06 -0.21
C SER A 85 -2.89 12.69 1.12
N ASP A 86 -2.28 11.90 2.01
CA ASP A 86 -1.70 12.38 3.27
C ASP A 86 -0.33 13.04 3.07
N GLU A 87 0.49 12.57 2.11
CA GLU A 87 1.79 13.17 1.78
C GLU A 87 1.66 14.60 1.22
N GLN A 88 0.64 14.87 0.40
CA GLN A 88 0.39 16.22 -0.15
C GLN A 88 -0.01 17.25 0.92
N LYS A 89 -0.65 16.82 2.02
CA LYS A 89 -1.05 17.71 3.13
C LYS A 89 0.15 18.26 3.90
N CYS A 90 1.19 17.46 4.10
CA CYS A 90 2.41 17.89 4.82
C CYS A 90 3.24 18.93 4.05
N SER A 91 3.11 19.00 2.72
CA SER A 91 3.80 20.01 1.90
C SER A 91 3.07 21.36 1.76
N GLY A 92 1.77 21.44 2.11
CA GLY A 92 0.96 22.64 1.95
C GLY A 92 0.98 23.62 3.13
N GLU A 93 1.47 23.19 4.29
CA GLU A 93 1.47 24.02 5.51
C GLU A 93 2.73 24.88 5.67
N TYR A 94 3.83 24.57 4.98
CA TYR A 94 5.05 25.39 5.02
C TYR A 94 4.98 26.64 4.12
N SER A 95 4.10 26.64 3.11
CA SER A 95 3.93 27.79 2.21
C SER A 95 3.12 28.93 2.84
N ASN A 96 2.23 28.62 3.79
CA ASN A 96 1.35 29.62 4.42
C ASN A 96 1.93 30.25 5.70
N LEU A 97 3.03 29.69 6.23
CA LEU A 97 3.74 30.25 7.39
C LEU A 97 4.84 31.26 7.00
N ALA A 98 5.25 31.30 5.73
CA ALA A 98 6.23 32.26 5.22
C ALA A 98 5.63 33.63 4.86
N GLU A 99 4.31 33.71 4.60
CA GLU A 99 3.66 34.97 4.17
C GLU A 99 3.02 35.77 5.32
N THR A 100 3.00 35.27 6.57
CA THR A 100 2.33 35.94 7.70
C THR A 100 3.25 36.53 8.77
N ARG A 101 4.57 36.61 8.54
CA ARG A 101 5.49 37.35 9.42
C ARG A 101 6.26 38.42 8.67
N PHE A 102 5.54 39.44 8.20
CA PHE A 102 6.19 40.70 7.85
C PHE A 102 5.32 41.90 8.21
N PHE A 103 5.13 42.14 9.51
CA PHE A 103 4.94 43.47 10.11
C PHE A 103 5.30 43.37 11.61
N PRO A 104 5.77 44.42 12.31
CA PRO A 104 6.02 45.82 11.92
C PRO A 104 7.48 46.26 12.22
N TYR A 105 7.93 47.48 11.90
CA TYR A 105 7.91 48.66 12.78
C TYR A 105 8.21 49.95 12.01
N ASP A 106 7.39 50.97 12.33
CA ASP A 106 7.52 52.44 12.19
C ASP A 106 8.18 53.07 10.96
#